data_AF-A0A3C0NY75-F1
#
_entry.id   AF-A0A3C0NY75-F1
#
_cell.length_a   1.000
_cell.length_b   1.000
_cell.length_c   1.000
_cell.angle_alpha   90.00
_cell.angle_beta   90.00
_cell.angle_gamma   90.00
#
_symmetry.space_group_name_H-M   'P 1'
#
loop_
_entity.id
_entity.type
_entity.pdbx_description
1 polymer ?
#
loop_
_entity_poly.entity_id
_entity_poly.type
_entity_poly.pdbx_seq_one_letter_code
_entity_poly.pdbx_strand_id
1 'polypeptide(L)'
;MNSPHDILNYVIQNGKEADFLSALMTNKENYSISEIIDAEIELKDDKYYLNSDMYNLHMQIRDDDIVTAAMNGLYITSFISRQDNRYQIQFMVHRYPALMKKDFEEEIVREVVQYMILRTIISLHMNTCRKVDEYIRIP
;
A
#
# COMPACT_ATOMS: atom_id res chain seq x y z
N MET A 1 -20.61 16.27 0.91
CA MET A 1 -19.30 15.69 0.59
C MET A 1 -19.28 14.30 1.18
N ASN A 2 -18.78 13.32 0.43
CA ASN A 2 -18.69 11.94 0.90
C ASN A 2 -17.37 11.74 1.66
N SER A 3 -17.34 10.87 2.65
CA SER A 3 -16.09 10.46 3.30
C SER A 3 -15.24 9.63 2.33
N PRO A 4 -13.91 9.51 2.55
CA PRO A 4 -13.07 8.63 1.74
C PRO A 4 -13.55 7.17 1.72
N HIS A 5 -14.11 6.68 2.84
CA HIS A 5 -14.67 5.33 2.91
C HIS A 5 -15.96 5.18 2.10
N ASP A 6 -16.81 6.20 2.04
CA ASP A 6 -18.00 6.18 1.17
C ASP A 6 -17.59 6.09 -0.31
N ILE A 7 -16.49 6.74 -0.68
CA ILE A 7 -15.96 6.71 -2.05
C ILE A 7 -15.28 5.37 -2.36
N LEU A 8 -14.55 4.80 -1.39
CA LEU A 8 -14.01 3.44 -1.51
C LEU A 8 -15.16 2.43 -1.71
N ASN A 9 -16.22 2.52 -0.89
CA ASN A 9 -17.39 1.67 -1.01
C ASN A 9 -18.05 1.81 -2.39
N TYR A 10 -18.13 3.03 -2.93
CA TYR A 10 -18.61 3.24 -4.29
C TYR A 10 -17.75 2.51 -5.33
N VAL A 11 -16.42 2.58 -5.23
CA VAL A 11 -15.51 1.85 -6.15
C VAL A 11 -15.78 0.36 -6.09
N ILE A 12 -15.84 -0.22 -4.89
CA ILE A 12 -16.02 -1.66 -4.66
C ILE A 12 -17.39 -2.14 -5.15
N GLN A 13 -18.47 -1.46 -4.74
CA GLN A 13 -19.83 -1.88 -5.08
C GLN A 13 -20.13 -1.80 -6.59
N ASN A 14 -19.34 -1.04 -7.34
CA ASN A 14 -19.49 -0.90 -8.78
C ASN A 14 -18.43 -1.67 -9.58
N GLY A 15 -17.59 -2.51 -8.93
CA GLY A 15 -16.58 -3.34 -9.59
C GLY A 15 -15.51 -2.54 -10.32
N LYS A 16 -15.15 -1.35 -9.81
CA LYS A 16 -14.26 -0.39 -10.47
C LYS A 16 -12.81 -0.49 -10.01
N GLU A 17 -12.46 -1.46 -9.16
CA GLU A 17 -11.13 -1.60 -8.57
C GLU A 17 -10.04 -1.74 -9.64
N ALA A 18 -10.25 -2.61 -10.63
CA ALA A 18 -9.29 -2.85 -11.70
C ALA A 18 -9.02 -1.59 -12.53
N ASP A 19 -10.08 -0.87 -12.92
CA ASP A 19 -9.97 0.36 -13.70
C ASP A 19 -9.30 1.47 -12.89
N PHE A 20 -9.60 1.55 -11.58
CA PHE A 20 -8.97 2.51 -10.68
C PHE A 20 -7.46 2.23 -10.52
N LEU A 21 -7.08 0.97 -10.33
CA LEU A 21 -5.67 0.58 -10.25
C LEU A 21 -4.94 0.85 -11.57
N SER A 22 -5.59 0.61 -12.71
CA SER A 22 -5.05 0.96 -14.02
C SER A 22 -4.75 2.46 -14.11
N ALA A 23 -5.73 3.31 -13.77
CA ALA A 23 -5.56 4.76 -13.77
C ALA A 23 -4.48 5.25 -12.78
N LEU A 24 -4.30 4.57 -11.65
CA LEU A 24 -3.22 4.84 -10.70
C LEU A 24 -1.82 4.54 -11.27
N MET A 25 -1.70 3.49 -12.09
CA MET A 25 -0.42 3.17 -12.74
C MET A 25 -0.05 4.17 -13.85
N THR A 26 -1.05 4.80 -14.48
CA THR A 26 -0.84 5.77 -15.58
C THR A 26 -0.69 7.21 -15.09
N ASN A 27 -1.37 7.62 -14.01
CA ASN A 27 -1.34 8.99 -13.47
C ASN A 27 -0.14 9.29 -12.54
N LYS A 28 1.08 8.90 -12.95
CA LYS A 28 2.30 9.03 -12.13
C LYS A 28 2.71 10.47 -11.80
N GLU A 29 2.19 11.47 -12.50
CA GLU A 29 2.61 12.87 -12.31
C GLU A 29 2.07 13.51 -11.02
N ASN A 30 0.96 13.03 -10.48
CA ASN A 30 0.31 13.64 -9.30
C ASN A 30 0.45 12.81 -8.02
N TYR A 31 0.34 11.49 -8.15
CA TYR A 31 0.45 10.56 -7.03
C TYR A 31 0.72 9.16 -7.56
N SER A 32 1.67 8.44 -6.98
CA SER A 32 1.91 7.04 -7.29
C SER A 32 2.05 6.24 -6.01
N ILE A 33 1.55 5.00 -6.00
CA ILE A 33 1.79 4.03 -4.94
C ILE A 33 2.23 2.70 -5.55
N SER A 34 3.22 2.04 -4.96
CA SER A 34 3.74 0.76 -5.41
C SER A 34 4.19 -0.08 -4.22
N GLU A 35 4.06 -1.40 -4.34
CA GLU A 35 4.49 -2.36 -3.31
C GLU A 35 6.00 -2.64 -3.45
N ILE A 36 6.68 -2.81 -2.31
CA ILE A 36 8.05 -3.34 -2.26
C ILE A 36 7.97 -4.84 -1.93
N ILE A 37 8.29 -5.68 -2.91
CA ILE A 37 8.16 -7.14 -2.83
C ILE A 37 9.47 -7.86 -2.49
N ASP A 38 10.61 -7.19 -2.63
CA ASP A 38 11.96 -7.71 -2.43
C ASP A 38 12.60 -7.23 -1.12
N ALA A 39 11.84 -6.53 -0.28
CA ALA A 39 12.38 -5.97 0.95
C ALA A 39 12.65 -7.06 2.00
N GLU A 40 13.84 -7.04 2.58
CA GLU A 40 14.27 -7.92 3.67
C GLU A 40 14.69 -7.10 4.90
N ILE A 41 14.43 -7.64 6.10
CA ILE A 41 14.93 -7.08 7.36
C ILE A 41 16.09 -7.95 7.84
N GLU A 42 17.28 -7.37 7.92
CA GLU A 42 18.50 -8.03 8.38
C GLU A 42 18.88 -7.53 9.78
N LEU A 43 19.25 -8.45 10.70
CA LEU A 43 19.86 -8.12 11.98
C LEU A 43 21.39 -8.17 11.86
N LYS A 44 22.05 -7.04 12.10
CA LYS A 44 23.51 -6.92 12.05
C LYS A 44 24.01 -5.98 13.15
N ASP A 45 25.00 -6.42 13.92
CA ASP A 45 25.61 -5.65 15.01
C ASP A 45 24.56 -5.08 15.99
N ASP A 46 23.60 -5.91 16.42
CA ASP A 46 22.46 -5.55 17.29
C ASP A 46 21.58 -4.41 16.74
N LYS A 47 21.56 -4.21 15.42
CA LYS A 47 20.73 -3.23 14.71
C LYS A 47 20.00 -3.88 13.54
N TYR A 48 18.78 -3.41 13.28
CA TYR A 48 17.96 -3.88 12.18
C TYR A 48 18.10 -2.96 10.96
N TYR A 49 18.16 -3.56 9.78
CA TYR A 49 18.27 -2.86 8.49
C TYR A 49 17.18 -3.33 7.55
N LEU A 50 16.47 -2.39 6.93
CA LEU A 50 15.59 -2.65 5.78
C LEU A 50 16.41 -2.53 4.50
N ASN A 51 16.46 -3.63 3.75
CA ASN A 51 17.20 -3.75 2.50
C ASN A 51 16.22 -4.04 1.36
N SER A 52 16.38 -3.35 0.23
CA SER A 52 15.73 -3.72 -1.03
C SER A 52 16.63 -3.31 -2.18
N ASP A 53 17.09 -4.30 -2.95
CA ASP A 53 17.99 -4.09 -4.09
C ASP A 53 17.25 -3.43 -5.25
N MET A 54 15.99 -3.81 -5.50
CA MET A 54 15.20 -3.24 -6.60
C MET A 54 15.00 -1.73 -6.43
N TYR A 55 14.90 -1.27 -5.19
CA TYR A 55 14.66 0.14 -4.87
C TYR A 55 15.89 0.87 -4.31
N ASN A 56 17.06 0.21 -4.27
CA ASN A 56 18.29 0.74 -3.67
C ASN A 56 18.07 1.30 -2.25
N LEU A 57 17.28 0.58 -1.43
CA LEU A 57 17.04 0.93 -0.04
C LEU A 57 18.03 0.18 0.85
N HIS A 58 18.76 0.93 1.66
CA HIS A 58 19.58 0.39 2.75
C HIS A 58 19.48 1.36 3.93
N MET A 59 18.56 1.10 4.85
CA MET A 59 18.30 2.00 5.97
C MET A 59 18.23 1.26 7.29
N GLN A 60 18.93 1.79 8.29
CA GLN A 60 18.78 1.32 9.66
C GLN A 60 17.37 1.68 10.15
N ILE A 61 16.61 0.68 10.59
CA ILE A 61 15.34 0.86 11.29
C ILE A 61 15.59 0.74 12.79
N ARG A 62 14.91 1.56 13.57
CA ARG A 62 14.95 1.47 15.04
C ARG A 62 13.93 0.42 15.45
N ASP A 63 14.21 -0.29 16.54
CA ASP A 63 13.29 -1.29 17.10
C ASP A 63 11.92 -0.65 17.34
N ASP A 64 11.00 -0.93 16.42
CA ASP A 64 9.67 -0.38 16.33
C ASP A 64 8.65 -1.52 16.25
N ASP A 65 7.37 -1.17 16.27
CA ASP A 65 6.27 -2.12 16.16
C ASP A 65 6.38 -3.00 14.89
N ILE A 66 7.11 -2.54 13.85
CA ILE A 66 7.30 -3.26 12.58
C ILE A 66 8.36 -4.36 12.73
N VAL A 67 9.51 -4.07 13.36
CA VAL A 67 10.50 -5.11 13.71
C VAL A 67 9.88 -6.14 14.65
N THR A 68 9.14 -5.67 15.66
CA THR A 68 8.41 -6.54 16.59
C THR A 68 7.36 -7.39 15.86
N ALA A 69 6.64 -6.81 14.90
CA ALA A 69 5.70 -7.54 14.05
C ALA A 69 6.40 -8.61 13.20
N ALA A 70 7.50 -8.27 12.54
CA ALA A 70 8.27 -9.21 11.73
C ALA A 70 8.77 -10.39 12.58
N MET A 71 9.34 -10.10 13.76
CA MET A 71 9.85 -11.11 14.69
C MET A 71 8.75 -12.01 15.28
N ASN A 72 7.52 -11.49 15.41
CA ASN A 72 6.36 -12.29 15.79
C ASN A 72 5.75 -13.09 14.63
N GLY A 73 6.42 -13.14 13.48
CA GLY A 73 5.95 -13.86 12.29
C GLY A 73 4.72 -13.23 11.64
N LEU A 74 4.48 -11.93 11.88
CA LEU A 74 3.40 -11.20 11.23
C LEU A 74 3.76 -10.92 9.77
N TYR A 75 2.78 -11.02 8.88
CA TYR A 75 2.98 -10.70 7.48
C TYR A 75 2.94 -9.19 7.29
N ILE A 76 3.97 -8.63 6.63
CA ILE A 76 4.11 -7.18 6.45
C ILE A 76 4.09 -6.88 4.96
N THR A 77 3.20 -5.99 4.54
CA THR A 77 3.22 -5.38 3.22
C THR A 77 3.73 -3.95 3.35
N SER A 78 4.60 -3.54 2.44
CA SER A 78 5.12 -2.16 2.43
C SER A 78 4.84 -1.47 1.10
N PHE A 79 4.45 -0.19 1.19
CA PHE A 79 4.13 0.64 0.04
C PHE A 79 5.01 1.88 0.01
N ILE A 80 5.52 2.22 -1.16
CA ILE A 80 6.10 3.53 -1.43
C ILE A 80 5.04 4.37 -2.10
N SER A 81 4.73 5.53 -1.51
CA SER A 81 3.92 6.56 -2.14
C SER A 81 4.76 7.79 -2.45
N ARG A 82 4.48 8.45 -3.58
CA ARG A 82 5.12 9.72 -3.97
C ARG A 82 4.07 10.79 -4.21
N GLN A 83 4.27 11.96 -3.61
CA GLN A 83 3.48 13.16 -3.88
C GLN A 83 4.38 14.40 -3.83
N ASP A 84 4.35 15.24 -4.87
CA ASP A 84 5.12 16.50 -4.94
C ASP A 84 6.61 16.33 -4.56
N ASN A 85 7.27 15.29 -5.08
CA ASN A 85 8.67 14.90 -4.78
C ASN A 85 8.96 14.42 -3.36
N ARG A 86 7.95 14.16 -2.53
CA ARG A 86 8.13 13.50 -1.24
C ARG A 86 7.77 12.03 -1.36
N TYR A 87 8.68 11.18 -0.89
CA TYR A 87 8.47 9.74 -0.79
C TYR A 87 8.04 9.39 0.63
N GLN A 88 7.04 8.54 0.77
CA GLN A 88 6.61 7.99 2.06
C GLN A 88 6.55 6.47 1.95
N ILE A 89 7.10 5.79 2.95
CA ILE A 89 6.97 4.34 3.11
C ILE A 89 5.88 4.08 4.14
N GLN A 90 4.94 3.21 3.82
CA GLN A 90 3.83 2.81 4.68
C GLN A 90 3.83 1.30 4.85
N PHE A 91 3.62 0.83 6.08
CA PHE A 91 3.58 -0.60 6.39
C PHE A 91 2.17 -1.01 6.82
N MET A 92 1.70 -2.12 6.27
CA MET A 92 0.51 -2.84 6.72
C MET A 92 0.95 -4.14 7.40
N VAL A 93 0.53 -4.33 8.64
CA VAL A 93 0.90 -5.49 9.47
C VAL A 93 -0.32 -6.39 9.63
N HIS A 94 -0.18 -7.64 9.21
CA HIS A 94 -1.27 -8.61 9.25
C HIS A 94 -0.96 -9.74 10.23
N ARG A 95 -1.94 -10.07 11.08
CA ARG A 95 -1.84 -11.15 12.07
C ARG A 95 -2.41 -12.44 11.53
N TYR A 96 -1.58 -13.24 10.87
CA TYR A 96 -1.94 -14.59 10.44
C TYR A 96 -0.88 -15.61 10.89
N PRO A 97 -1.27 -16.83 11.30
CA PRO A 97 -0.31 -17.91 11.53
C PRO A 97 0.46 -18.20 10.22
N ALA A 98 1.79 -18.27 10.28
CA ALA A 98 2.64 -18.51 9.10
C ALA A 98 2.24 -19.76 8.30
N LEU A 99 1.66 -20.76 8.96
CA LEU A 99 1.16 -22.00 8.36
C LEU A 99 -0.11 -21.83 7.51
N MET A 100 -0.85 -20.72 7.69
CA MET A 100 -2.10 -20.43 6.98
C MET A 100 -1.91 -19.33 5.92
N LYS A 101 -0.68 -18.91 5.65
CA LYS A 101 -0.38 -17.81 4.72
C LYS A 101 -1.12 -17.98 3.39
N LYS A 102 -1.09 -19.19 2.82
CA LYS A 102 -1.74 -19.52 1.54
C LYS A 102 -3.27 -19.41 1.59
N ASP A 103 -3.87 -19.71 2.74
CA ASP A 103 -5.33 -19.65 2.92
C ASP A 103 -5.85 -18.20 3.05
N PHE A 104 -4.96 -17.24 3.29
CA PHE A 104 -5.28 -15.82 3.49
C PHE A 104 -4.69 -14.89 2.41
N GLU A 105 -4.02 -15.43 1.39
CA GLU A 105 -3.44 -14.63 0.30
C GLU A 105 -4.50 -13.75 -0.38
N GLU A 106 -5.69 -14.29 -0.65
CA GLU A 106 -6.78 -13.54 -1.29
C GLU A 106 -7.31 -12.40 -0.41
N GLU A 107 -7.41 -12.62 0.91
CA GLU A 107 -7.89 -11.61 1.85
C GLU A 107 -6.86 -10.48 2.02
N ILE A 108 -5.58 -10.84 2.14
CA ILE A 108 -4.47 -9.89 2.18
C ILE A 108 -4.44 -9.06 0.90
N VAL A 109 -4.49 -9.70 -0.27
CA VAL A 109 -4.50 -9.01 -1.57
C VAL A 109 -5.70 -8.05 -1.65
N ARG A 110 -6.89 -8.48 -1.20
CA ARG A 110 -8.07 -7.61 -1.16
C ARG A 110 -7.85 -6.39 -0.26
N GLU A 111 -7.29 -6.57 0.92
CA GLU A 111 -7.02 -5.47 1.87
C GLU A 111 -5.98 -4.49 1.31
N VAL A 112 -4.91 -5.02 0.72
CA VAL A 112 -3.86 -4.26 0.01
C VAL A 112 -4.46 -3.40 -1.11
N VAL A 113 -5.28 -3.99 -1.96
CA VAL A 113 -5.96 -3.28 -3.07
C VAL A 113 -6.84 -2.16 -2.54
N GLN A 114 -7.67 -2.45 -1.54
CA GLN A 114 -8.56 -1.46 -0.94
C GLN A 114 -7.77 -0.32 -0.27
N TYR A 115 -6.64 -0.63 0.37
CA TYR A 115 -5.76 0.36 0.95
C TYR A 115 -5.18 1.29 -0.12
N MET A 116 -4.64 0.74 -1.21
CA MET A 116 -4.09 1.53 -2.31
C MET A 116 -5.12 2.51 -2.89
N ILE A 117 -6.36 2.04 -3.10
CA ILE A 117 -7.47 2.86 -3.58
C ILE A 117 -7.81 3.96 -2.57
N LEU A 118 -7.98 3.61 -1.29
CA LEU A 118 -8.32 4.55 -0.22
C LEU A 118 -7.25 5.65 -0.07
N ARG A 119 -5.97 5.29 -0.08
CA ARG A 119 -4.87 6.24 0.01
C ARG A 119 -4.84 7.20 -1.17
N THR A 120 -5.15 6.71 -2.36
CA THR A 120 -5.25 7.53 -3.57
C THR A 120 -6.43 8.51 -3.48
N ILE A 121 -7.60 8.03 -3.06
CA ILE A 121 -8.81 8.87 -2.82
C ILE A 121 -8.49 10.02 -1.86
N ILE A 122 -7.82 9.73 -0.74
CA ILE A 122 -7.43 10.73 0.27
C ILE A 122 -6.45 11.72 -0.33
N SER A 123 -5.37 11.24 -0.95
CA SER A 123 -4.27 12.09 -1.45
C SER A 123 -4.74 13.03 -2.56
N LEU A 124 -5.63 12.56 -3.44
CA LEU A 124 -6.19 13.33 -4.54
C LEU A 124 -7.51 14.05 -4.19
N HIS A 125 -7.93 14.00 -2.92
CA HIS A 125 -9.15 14.66 -2.44
C HIS A 125 -10.39 14.32 -3.28
N MET A 126 -10.54 13.05 -3.64
CA MET A 126 -11.68 12.54 -4.42
C MET A 126 -12.92 12.40 -3.54
N ASN A 127 -13.55 13.52 -3.21
CA ASN A 127 -14.69 13.59 -2.28
C ASN A 127 -16.08 13.35 -2.92
N THR A 128 -16.13 12.89 -4.19
CA THR A 128 -17.37 12.61 -4.93
C THR A 128 -17.17 11.47 -5.92
N CYS A 129 -18.22 10.69 -6.21
CA CYS A 129 -18.16 9.61 -7.21
C CYS A 129 -17.77 10.12 -8.61
N ARG A 130 -18.24 11.32 -8.98
CA ARG A 130 -17.88 11.96 -10.27
C ARG A 130 -16.36 12.12 -10.44
N LYS A 131 -15.65 12.56 -9.39
CA LYS A 131 -14.18 12.70 -9.46
C LYS A 131 -13.49 11.36 -9.67
N VAL A 132 -14.01 10.29 -9.10
CA VAL A 132 -13.51 8.92 -9.33
C VAL A 132 -13.72 8.50 -10.78
N ASP A 133 -14.92 8.73 -11.31
CA ASP A 133 -15.24 8.41 -12.70
C ASP A 133 -14.38 9.21 -13.70
N GLU A 134 -14.11 10.47 -13.39
CA GLU A 134 -13.19 11.30 -14.16
C GLU A 134 -11.75 10.78 -14.09
N TYR A 135 -11.28 10.39 -12.90
CA TYR A 135 -9.95 9.83 -12.68
C TYR A 135 -9.72 8.53 -13.45
N ILE A 136 -10.69 7.61 -13.41
CA ILE A 136 -10.62 6.31 -14.10
C ILE A 136 -10.58 6.47 -15.63
N ARG A 137 -11.21 7.52 -16.17
CA ARG A 137 -11.27 7.77 -17.61
C ARG A 137 -9.98 8.35 -18.19
N ILE A 138 -9.03 8.75 -17.36
CA ILE A 138 -7.74 9.27 -17.84
C ILE A 138 -6.95 8.08 -18.41
N PRO A 139 -6.59 8.11 -19.71
CA PRO A 139 -5.91 7.01 -20.37
C PRO A 139 -4.51 6.72 -19.80
#